data_AF-A0A3B9DT11-F1
#
_entry.id   AF-A0A3B9DT11-F1
#
_cell.length_a   1.000
_cell.length_b   1.000
_cell.length_c   1.000
_cell.angle_alpha   90.00
_cell.angle_beta   90.00
_cell.angle_gamma   90.00
#
_symmetry.space_group_name_H-M   'P 1'
#
loop_
_entity.id
_entity.type
_entity.pdbx_description
1 polymer ?
#
loop_
_entity_poly.entity_id
_entity_poly.type
_entity_poly.pdbx_seq_one_letter_code
_entity_poly.pdbx_strand_id
1 'polypeptide(L)'
;MEDMRFFSRVVLVCFAAFVMFLAGLERGVAQEFADHRYTSEAIEAGSRVYVEQCALCHSRRGDGVDGVDLRRGLFRTATSDDDLRRVITTGVGGGQMPAFDLQPFELDGVVAYIRAGFDPSGVAVKVGDASRGQVLFAGSGGCASCHRVNGQGPRTAPDLSEIGVVRTPAALQRTLLDPSATLLPINRPIRAVTRDG
;
A
#
# COMPACT_ATOMS: atom_id res chain seq x y z
N MET A 1 0.27 -58.23 27.87
CA MET A 1 1.34 -57.57 27.07
C MET A 1 0.78 -56.78 25.88
N GLU A 2 -0.44 -57.08 25.41
CA GLU A 2 -1.08 -56.35 24.30
C GLU A 2 -1.61 -54.95 24.71
N ASP A 3 -2.10 -54.79 25.94
CA ASP A 3 -2.65 -53.50 26.42
C ASP A 3 -1.60 -52.38 26.50
N MET A 4 -0.37 -52.72 26.90
CA MET A 4 0.75 -51.77 26.99
C MET A 4 1.17 -51.27 25.60
N ARG A 5 1.06 -52.13 24.57
CA ARG A 5 1.38 -51.80 23.17
C ARG A 5 0.28 -50.95 22.54
N PHE A 6 -0.97 -51.17 22.93
CA PHE A 6 -2.10 -50.34 22.52
C PHE A 6 -1.99 -48.93 23.09
N PHE A 7 -1.74 -48.80 24.40
CA PHE A 7 -1.59 -47.50 25.07
C PHE A 7 -0.42 -46.68 24.51
N SER A 8 0.73 -47.33 24.28
CA SER A 8 1.90 -46.67 23.70
C SER A 8 1.66 -46.14 22.28
N ARG A 9 0.87 -46.86 21.47
CA ARG A 9 0.49 -46.41 20.11
C ARG A 9 -0.43 -45.21 20.12
N VAL A 10 -1.40 -45.17 21.03
CA VAL A 10 -2.33 -44.04 21.17
C VAL A 10 -1.58 -42.78 21.59
N VAL A 11 -0.68 -42.87 22.57
CA VAL A 11 0.13 -41.74 23.03
C VAL A 11 1.03 -41.20 21.92
N LEU A 12 1.66 -42.07 21.13
CA LEU A 12 2.53 -41.66 20.01
C LEU A 12 1.74 -40.92 18.92
N VAL A 13 0.52 -41.39 18.60
CA VAL A 13 -0.34 -40.77 17.59
C VAL A 13 -0.86 -39.40 18.07
N CYS A 14 -1.28 -39.29 19.33
CA CYS A 14 -1.71 -38.03 19.91
C CYS A 14 -0.55 -37.00 19.97
N PHE A 15 0.65 -37.44 20.33
CA PHE A 15 1.83 -36.57 20.33
C PHE A 15 2.20 -36.10 18.92
N ALA A 16 2.20 -37.00 17.93
CA ALA A 16 2.45 -36.63 16.54
C ALA A 16 1.40 -35.66 15.99
N ALA A 17 0.11 -35.87 16.33
CA ALA A 17 -0.96 -34.95 15.96
C ALA A 17 -0.80 -33.56 16.61
N PHE A 18 -0.40 -33.52 17.89
CA PHE A 18 -0.14 -32.28 18.60
C PHE A 18 1.06 -31.51 18.03
N VAL A 19 2.16 -32.21 17.70
CA VAL A 19 3.34 -31.59 17.06
C VAL A 19 2.99 -31.06 15.66
N MET A 20 2.20 -31.80 14.86
CA MET A 20 1.73 -31.31 13.56
C MET A 20 0.80 -30.11 13.68
N PHE A 21 -0.05 -30.07 14.71
CA PHE A 21 -0.93 -28.95 14.99
C PHE A 21 -0.14 -27.70 15.41
N LEU A 22 0.85 -27.85 16.30
CA LEU A 22 1.75 -26.77 16.70
C LEU A 22 2.57 -26.24 15.50
N ALA A 23 3.10 -27.12 14.66
CA ALA A 23 3.81 -26.73 13.45
C ALA A 23 2.91 -26.04 12.39
N GLY A 24 1.60 -26.27 12.45
CA GLY A 24 0.61 -25.59 11.62
C GLY A 24 0.36 -24.14 12.03
N LEU A 25 0.35 -23.84 13.34
CA LEU A 25 0.19 -22.47 13.85
C LEU A 25 1.36 -21.56 13.45
N GLU A 26 2.60 -22.05 13.56
CA GLU A 26 3.82 -21.30 13.22
C GLU A 26 3.84 -20.86 11.74
N ARG A 27 3.30 -21.69 10.84
CA ARG A 27 3.25 -21.39 9.40
C ARG A 27 2.18 -20.36 9.04
N GLY A 28 1.10 -20.26 9.82
CA GLY A 28 0.03 -19.29 9.57
C GLY A 28 0.49 -17.84 9.76
N VAL A 29 1.31 -17.60 10.79
CA VAL A 29 1.87 -16.27 11.10
C VAL A 29 2.96 -15.86 10.12
N ALA A 30 3.78 -16.82 9.65
CA ALA A 30 4.88 -16.53 8.73
C ALA A 30 4.43 -16.16 7.30
N GLN A 31 3.27 -16.68 6.84
CA GLN A 31 2.74 -16.40 5.51
C GLN A 31 2.21 -14.95 5.38
N GLU A 32 1.76 -14.34 6.48
CA GLU A 32 1.19 -12.98 6.50
C GLU A 32 2.23 -11.89 6.19
N PHE A 33 3.52 -12.14 6.47
CA PHE A 33 4.61 -11.22 6.16
C PHE A 33 5.12 -11.31 4.71
N ALA A 34 4.83 -12.40 3.99
CA ALA A 34 5.45 -12.72 2.70
C ALA A 34 4.68 -12.17 1.48
N ASP A 35 3.36 -12.00 1.59
CA ASP A 35 2.53 -11.35 0.58
C ASP A 35 2.12 -9.97 1.08
N HIS A 36 3.02 -8.97 0.92
CA HIS A 36 2.87 -7.57 1.37
C HIS A 36 1.61 -6.85 0.86
N ARG A 37 0.45 -7.22 1.39
CA ARG A 37 -0.72 -6.37 1.51
C ARG A 37 -0.86 -6.07 3.00
N TYR A 38 -0.51 -4.86 3.37
CA TYR A 38 -0.87 -4.38 4.70
C TYR A 38 -2.38 -4.50 4.89
N THR A 39 -2.79 -5.02 6.04
CA THR A 39 -4.19 -5.22 6.39
C THR A 39 -4.84 -3.90 6.82
N SER A 40 -6.17 -3.82 6.78
CA SER A 40 -6.92 -2.66 7.31
C SER A 40 -6.59 -2.41 8.77
N GLU A 41 -6.42 -3.48 9.55
CA GLU A 41 -6.11 -3.43 10.96
C GLU A 41 -4.71 -2.84 11.20
N ALA A 42 -3.73 -3.21 10.37
CA ALA A 42 -2.38 -2.64 10.42
C ALA A 42 -2.37 -1.16 10.05
N ILE A 43 -3.16 -0.75 9.05
CA ILE A 43 -3.32 0.66 8.64
C ILE A 43 -3.95 1.48 9.76
N GLU A 44 -5.02 0.98 10.39
CA GLU A 44 -5.68 1.63 11.52
C GLU A 44 -4.73 1.75 12.71
N ALA A 45 -4.03 0.67 13.07
CA ALA A 45 -3.04 0.69 14.13
C ALA A 45 -1.91 1.70 13.86
N GLY A 46 -1.37 1.69 12.64
CA GLY A 46 -0.36 2.63 12.18
C GLY A 46 -0.81 4.09 12.21
N SER A 47 -2.08 4.36 11.93
CA SER A 47 -2.64 5.71 12.00
C SER A 47 -2.57 6.30 13.41
N ARG A 48 -2.74 5.47 14.45
CA ARG A 48 -2.63 5.89 15.85
C ARG A 48 -1.19 6.26 16.19
N VAL A 49 -0.25 5.38 15.87
CA VAL A 49 1.20 5.63 16.04
C VAL A 49 1.62 6.91 15.31
N TYR A 50 1.17 7.09 14.07
CA TYR A 50 1.46 8.30 13.29
C TYR A 50 0.95 9.57 13.98
N VAL A 51 -0.30 9.57 14.45
CA VAL A 51 -0.91 10.73 15.13
C VAL A 51 -0.16 11.07 16.42
N GLU A 52 0.29 10.05 17.15
CA GLU A 52 0.98 10.21 18.43
C GLU A 52 2.43 10.67 18.27
N GLN A 53 3.15 10.12 17.29
CA GLN A 53 4.61 10.28 17.20
C GLN A 53 5.11 11.12 16.02
N CYS A 54 4.35 11.18 14.92
CA CYS A 54 4.82 11.80 13.67
C CYS A 54 4.11 13.12 13.35
N ALA A 55 2.83 13.24 13.70
CA ALA A 55 1.97 14.34 13.29
C ALA A 55 2.38 15.71 13.86
N LEU A 56 3.19 15.75 14.93
CA LEU A 56 3.70 16.99 15.49
C LEU A 56 4.51 17.80 14.46
N CYS A 57 5.33 17.12 13.65
CA CYS A 57 6.15 17.76 12.63
C CYS A 57 5.56 17.57 11.23
N HIS A 58 5.04 16.37 10.94
CA HIS A 58 4.50 16.05 9.61
C HIS A 58 3.05 16.48 9.40
N SER A 59 2.43 17.14 10.38
CA SER A 59 0.98 17.43 10.42
C SER A 59 0.13 16.16 10.45
N ARG A 60 -1.16 16.29 10.79
CA ARG A 60 -2.11 15.17 10.67
C ARG A 60 -2.37 14.75 9.21
N ARG A 61 -2.01 15.59 8.24
CA ARG A 61 -2.24 15.34 6.81
C ARG A 61 -0.98 14.82 6.10
N GLY A 62 0.18 14.83 6.76
CA GLY A 62 1.44 14.33 6.19
C GLY A 62 2.22 15.37 5.37
N ASP A 63 1.81 16.63 5.41
CA ASP A 63 2.29 17.75 4.59
C ASP A 63 2.94 18.89 5.42
N GLY A 64 3.28 18.62 6.69
CA GLY A 64 3.82 19.64 7.60
C GLY A 64 5.28 20.04 7.38
N VAL A 65 5.99 19.36 6.49
CA VAL A 65 7.43 19.60 6.23
C VAL A 65 7.64 20.03 4.79
N ASP A 66 8.36 21.13 4.59
CA ASP A 66 8.63 21.69 3.27
C ASP A 66 9.25 20.65 2.31
N GLY A 67 8.60 20.48 1.16
CA GLY A 67 9.00 19.54 0.11
C GLY A 67 8.73 18.07 0.44
N VAL A 68 7.94 17.78 1.47
CA VAL A 68 7.53 16.41 1.84
C VAL A 68 6.00 16.35 1.93
N ASP A 69 5.41 15.38 1.25
CA ASP A 69 4.00 15.02 1.41
C ASP A 69 3.88 13.50 1.46
N LEU A 70 3.75 12.98 2.68
CA LEU A 70 3.71 11.55 2.95
C LEU A 70 2.48 10.89 2.33
N ARG A 71 1.34 11.59 2.30
CA ARG A 71 0.08 11.11 1.72
C ARG A 71 0.19 10.94 0.20
N ARG A 72 0.94 11.81 -0.47
CA ARG A 72 1.16 11.79 -1.92
C ARG A 72 2.38 10.97 -2.34
N GLY A 73 3.14 10.46 -1.37
CA GLY A 73 4.39 9.76 -1.63
C GLY A 73 5.51 10.67 -2.14
N LEU A 74 5.42 11.98 -1.87
CA LEU A 74 6.47 12.93 -2.17
C LEU A 74 7.50 12.89 -1.04
N PHE A 75 8.57 12.14 -1.26
CA PHE A 75 9.67 11.99 -0.31
C PHE A 75 10.95 12.62 -0.86
N ARG A 76 11.83 13.09 0.03
CA ARG A 76 13.15 13.62 -0.38
C ARG A 76 14.09 12.54 -0.90
N THR A 77 14.08 11.36 -0.26
CA THR A 77 15.06 10.29 -0.53
C THR A 77 14.45 8.89 -0.59
N ALA A 78 13.30 8.66 0.05
CA ALA A 78 12.72 7.32 0.12
C ALA A 78 12.03 6.92 -1.19
N THR A 79 12.43 5.78 -1.74
CA THR A 79 11.86 5.24 -3.00
C THR A 79 11.13 3.91 -2.79
N SER A 80 11.35 3.27 -1.65
CA SER A 80 10.78 1.97 -1.28
C SER A 80 10.24 1.99 0.15
N ASP A 81 9.48 0.95 0.52
CA ASP A 81 9.03 0.77 1.90
C ASP A 81 10.21 0.55 2.85
N ASP A 82 11.26 -0.13 2.39
CA ASP A 82 12.48 -0.33 3.19
C ASP A 82 13.23 0.98 3.41
N ASP A 83 13.20 1.91 2.45
CA ASP A 83 13.72 3.24 2.67
C ASP A 83 12.90 4.02 3.69
N LEU A 84 11.56 3.91 3.67
CA LEU A 84 10.71 4.51 4.70
C LEU A 84 11.03 3.94 6.08
N ARG A 85 11.12 2.61 6.20
CA ARG A 85 11.52 1.94 7.45
C ARG A 85 12.87 2.42 7.96
N ARG A 86 13.84 2.55 7.06
CA ARG A 86 15.19 3.03 7.38
C ARG A 86 15.16 4.49 7.84
N VAL A 87 14.46 5.36 7.13
CA VAL A 87 14.34 6.79 7.47
C VAL A 87 13.68 6.96 8.84
N ILE A 88 12.63 6.18 9.15
CA ILE A 88 11.95 6.24 10.45
C ILE A 88 12.88 5.76 11.59
N THR A 89 13.59 4.65 11.37
CA THR A 89 14.42 4.04 12.43
C THR A 89 15.78 4.70 12.64
N THR A 90 16.30 5.40 11.62
CA THR A 90 17.63 6.05 11.72
C THR A 90 17.57 7.57 11.79
N GLY A 91 16.42 8.18 11.46
CA GLY A 91 16.28 9.63 11.35
C GLY A 91 17.00 10.20 10.12
N VAL A 92 16.76 11.48 9.81
CA VAL A 92 17.37 12.18 8.67
C VAL A 92 17.57 13.68 8.93
N GLY A 93 18.30 14.35 8.03
CA GLY A 93 18.47 15.80 8.06
C GLY A 93 19.30 16.31 9.23
N GLY A 94 20.29 15.53 9.68
CA GLY A 94 21.13 15.90 10.83
C GLY A 94 20.37 15.93 12.16
N GLY A 95 19.30 15.13 12.29
CA GLY A 95 18.47 15.06 13.49
C GLY A 95 17.20 15.92 13.44
N GLN A 96 16.94 16.62 12.33
CA GLN A 96 15.66 17.33 12.11
C GLN A 96 14.46 16.38 12.15
N MET A 97 14.61 15.19 11.56
CA MET A 97 13.73 14.06 11.83
C MET A 97 14.49 13.10 12.74
N PRO A 98 14.09 12.94 14.01
CA PRO A 98 14.78 12.04 14.93
C PRO A 98 14.57 10.58 14.53
N ALA A 99 15.43 9.70 15.02
CA ALA A 99 15.21 8.26 14.96
C ALA A 99 14.08 7.86 15.91
N PHE A 100 13.21 6.95 15.47
CA PHE A 100 12.13 6.40 16.27
C PHE A 100 12.39 4.92 16.56
N ASP A 101 12.30 4.55 17.83
CA ASP A 101 12.39 3.16 18.29
C ASP A 101 10.97 2.57 18.36
N LEU A 102 10.48 2.13 17.20
CA LEU A 102 9.16 1.52 17.05
C LEU A 102 9.28 -0.01 17.09
N GLN A 103 8.27 -0.68 17.66
CA GLN A 103 8.15 -2.12 17.49
C GLN A 103 7.95 -2.47 16.00
N PRO A 104 8.37 -3.66 15.53
CA PRO A 104 8.27 -4.02 14.11
C PRO A 104 6.87 -3.84 13.52
N PHE A 105 5.82 -4.23 14.27
CA PHE A 105 4.44 -4.10 13.83
C PHE A 105 3.95 -2.63 13.78
N GLU A 106 4.47 -1.75 14.64
CA GLU A 106 4.16 -0.32 14.65
C GLU A 106 4.80 0.36 13.44
N LEU A 107 6.07 0.03 13.18
CA LEU A 107 6.81 0.52 12.02
C LEU A 107 6.11 0.12 10.72
N ASP A 108 5.75 -1.16 10.59
CA ASP A 108 5.00 -1.65 9.44
C ASP A 108 3.64 -0.99 9.31
N GLY A 109 2.92 -0.79 10.41
CA GLY A 109 1.65 -0.07 10.43
C GLY A 109 1.77 1.38 9.96
N VAL A 110 2.80 2.11 10.40
CA VAL A 110 3.04 3.49 9.96
C VAL A 110 3.32 3.54 8.45
N VAL A 111 4.16 2.62 7.94
CA VAL A 111 4.40 2.53 6.50
C VAL A 111 3.11 2.17 5.75
N ALA A 112 2.30 1.25 6.28
CA ALA A 112 1.00 0.91 5.73
C ALA A 112 0.08 2.12 5.63
N TYR A 113 -0.01 2.91 6.68
CA TYR A 113 -0.84 4.11 6.74
C TYR A 113 -0.41 5.18 5.74
N ILE A 114 0.91 5.37 5.59
CA ILE A 114 1.48 6.23 4.54
C ILE A 114 1.07 5.70 3.15
N ARG A 115 1.18 4.39 2.91
CA ARG A 115 0.80 3.76 1.63
C ARG A 115 -0.70 3.73 1.35
N ALA A 116 -1.53 3.77 2.39
CA ALA A 116 -2.97 3.96 2.28
C ALA A 116 -3.35 5.42 1.95
N GLY A 117 -2.37 6.33 1.87
CA GLY A 117 -2.62 7.75 1.60
C GLY A 117 -3.35 8.43 2.75
N PHE A 118 -3.05 8.00 3.99
CA PHE A 118 -3.62 8.54 5.22
C PHE A 118 -5.12 8.27 5.41
N ASP A 119 -5.68 7.28 4.70
CA ASP A 119 -7.01 6.72 4.97
C ASP A 119 -6.87 5.55 5.96
N PRO A 120 -7.31 5.68 7.23
CA PRO A 120 -7.22 4.61 8.23
C PRO A 120 -8.01 3.35 7.84
N SER A 121 -9.02 3.51 6.98
CA SER A 121 -9.84 2.43 6.42
C SER A 121 -9.43 2.04 5.00
N GLY A 122 -8.33 2.63 4.51
CA GLY A 122 -7.89 2.51 3.14
C GLY A 122 -7.28 1.15 2.84
N VAL A 123 -6.91 0.97 1.57
CA VAL A 123 -6.11 -0.18 1.13
C VAL A 123 -4.72 0.32 0.81
N ALA A 124 -3.72 -0.25 1.47
CA ALA A 124 -2.33 0.09 1.19
C ALA A 124 -1.94 -0.37 -0.22
N VAL A 125 -1.14 0.46 -0.88
CA VAL A 125 -0.72 0.24 -2.25
C VAL A 125 0.78 0.02 -2.30
N LYS A 126 1.20 -1.04 -2.98
CA LYS A 126 2.62 -1.28 -3.24
C LYS A 126 3.17 -0.24 -4.21
N VAL A 127 4.41 0.17 -4.02
CA VAL A 127 5.13 1.00 -4.98
C VAL A 127 5.29 0.24 -6.30
N GLY A 128 4.82 0.87 -7.40
CA GLY A 128 5.02 0.36 -8.75
C GLY A 128 6.40 0.70 -9.30
N ASP A 129 6.78 0.05 -10.40
CA ASP A 129 7.98 0.38 -11.17
C ASP A 129 7.65 1.47 -12.20
N ALA A 130 8.28 2.63 -12.09
CA ALA A 130 8.02 3.78 -12.95
C ALA A 130 8.37 3.50 -14.42
N SER A 131 9.46 2.78 -14.69
CA SER A 131 9.89 2.41 -16.04
C SER A 131 8.88 1.46 -16.70
N ARG A 132 8.39 0.47 -15.96
CA ARG A 132 7.31 -0.41 -16.41
C ARG A 132 6.01 0.36 -16.64
N GLY A 133 5.69 1.29 -15.74
CA GLY A 133 4.54 2.19 -15.86
C GLY A 133 4.60 3.03 -17.14
N GLN A 134 5.78 3.57 -17.48
CA GLN A 134 6.00 4.34 -18.69
C GLN A 134 5.76 3.49 -19.95
N VAL A 135 6.27 2.26 -19.98
CA VAL A 135 6.04 1.33 -21.11
C VAL A 135 4.55 1.02 -21.27
N LEU A 136 3.82 0.77 -20.17
CA LEU A 136 2.37 0.56 -20.22
C LEU A 136 1.63 1.82 -20.72
N PHE A 137 2.00 3.00 -20.22
CA PHE A 137 1.36 4.26 -20.58
C PHE A 137 1.49 4.56 -22.08
N ALA A 138 2.69 4.38 -22.64
CA ALA A 138 2.99 4.65 -24.04
C ALA A 138 2.56 3.52 -25.00
N GLY A 139 2.49 2.28 -24.49
CA GLY A 139 2.23 1.08 -25.29
C GLY A 139 0.87 0.46 -25.01
N SER A 140 0.88 -0.75 -24.46
CA SER A 140 -0.28 -1.64 -24.36
C SER A 140 -1.41 -1.13 -23.46
N GLY A 141 -1.14 -0.19 -22.55
CA GLY A 141 -2.16 0.44 -21.73
C GLY A 141 -2.99 1.49 -22.48
N GLY A 142 -2.55 1.92 -23.67
CA GLY A 142 -3.28 2.87 -24.51
C GLY A 142 -3.47 4.26 -23.90
N CYS A 143 -2.83 4.56 -22.76
CA CYS A 143 -3.08 5.77 -21.99
C CYS A 143 -2.70 7.04 -22.79
N ALA A 144 -1.57 6.97 -23.51
CA ALA A 144 -1.06 8.05 -24.35
C ALA A 144 -1.95 8.38 -25.57
N SER A 145 -2.94 7.54 -25.90
CA SER A 145 -3.90 7.83 -26.99
C SER A 145 -4.86 8.97 -26.64
N CYS A 146 -5.07 9.25 -25.35
CA CYS A 146 -5.96 10.28 -24.86
C CYS A 146 -5.27 11.25 -23.89
N HIS A 147 -4.45 10.72 -22.98
CA HIS A 147 -3.76 11.51 -21.96
C HIS A 147 -2.36 11.93 -22.41
N ARG A 148 -1.91 13.04 -21.85
CA ARG A 148 -0.58 13.61 -22.05
C ARG A 148 0.20 13.64 -20.73
N VAL A 149 1.51 13.72 -20.82
CA VAL A 149 2.43 13.95 -19.69
C VAL A 149 3.48 14.98 -20.12
N ASN A 150 3.79 15.93 -19.25
CA ASN A 150 4.63 17.10 -19.50
C ASN A 150 4.24 17.85 -20.77
N GLY A 151 2.93 17.98 -21.02
CA GLY A 151 2.40 18.62 -22.23
C GLY A 151 2.49 17.78 -23.51
N GLN A 152 3.13 16.61 -23.49
CA GLN A 152 3.35 15.76 -24.68
C GLN A 152 2.19 14.77 -24.88
N GLY A 153 1.53 14.83 -26.04
CA GLY A 153 0.39 13.98 -26.39
C GLY A 153 -0.85 14.78 -26.86
N PRO A 154 -2.00 14.11 -27.04
CA PRO A 154 -3.24 14.71 -27.53
C PRO A 154 -3.97 15.55 -26.47
N ARG A 155 -4.87 16.45 -26.88
CA ARG A 155 -5.67 17.32 -25.98
C ARG A 155 -7.03 16.70 -25.62
N THR A 156 -7.23 15.43 -25.95
CA THR A 156 -8.50 14.72 -25.77
C THR A 156 -8.87 14.55 -24.29
N ALA A 157 -7.87 14.26 -23.44
CA ALA A 157 -8.06 14.10 -22.00
C ALA A 157 -7.07 14.98 -21.20
N PRO A 158 -7.29 15.15 -19.88
CA PRO A 158 -6.43 15.98 -19.04
C PRO A 158 -4.96 15.55 -19.03
N ASP A 159 -4.08 16.53 -18.80
CA ASP A 159 -2.67 16.30 -18.54
C ASP A 159 -2.47 15.61 -17.19
N LEU A 160 -1.71 14.51 -17.18
CA LEU A 160 -1.47 13.70 -15.99
C LEU A 160 -0.11 13.98 -15.34
N SER A 161 0.63 15.01 -15.77
CA SER A 161 1.94 15.38 -15.19
C SER A 161 1.92 15.46 -13.67
N GLU A 162 0.87 16.06 -13.12
CA GLU A 162 0.72 16.31 -11.69
C GLU A 162 -0.26 15.35 -11.01
N ILE A 163 -0.64 14.25 -11.67
CA ILE A 163 -1.73 13.40 -11.17
C ILE A 163 -1.40 12.78 -9.80
N GLY A 164 -0.11 12.47 -9.55
CA GLY A 164 0.37 11.99 -8.25
C GLY A 164 0.28 13.05 -7.14
N VAL A 165 0.23 14.34 -7.50
CA VAL A 165 -0.02 15.43 -6.55
C VAL A 165 -1.52 15.59 -6.30
N VAL A 166 -2.38 15.25 -7.26
CA VAL A 166 -3.82 15.44 -7.12
C VAL A 166 -4.51 14.24 -6.45
N ARG A 167 -4.00 13.03 -6.65
CA ARG A 167 -4.64 11.78 -6.25
C ARG A 167 -3.72 10.92 -5.41
N THR A 168 -4.28 10.24 -4.41
CA THR A 168 -3.53 9.24 -3.63
C THR A 168 -3.26 8.00 -4.48
N PRO A 169 -2.20 7.23 -4.18
CA PRO A 169 -1.93 5.96 -4.86
C PRO A 169 -3.12 5.00 -4.86
N ALA A 170 -3.85 4.92 -3.74
CA ALA A 170 -5.04 4.05 -3.61
C ALA A 170 -6.17 4.47 -4.55
N ALA A 171 -6.42 5.78 -4.68
CA ALA A 171 -7.42 6.28 -5.61
C ALA A 171 -7.03 6.03 -7.07
N LEU A 172 -5.74 6.17 -7.41
CA LEU A 172 -5.23 5.89 -8.75
C LEU A 172 -5.34 4.41 -9.10
N GLN A 173 -4.86 3.52 -8.22
CA GLN A 173 -4.96 2.08 -8.45
C GLN A 173 -6.41 1.65 -8.65
N ARG A 174 -7.34 2.14 -7.80
CA ARG A 174 -8.76 1.82 -7.95
C ARG A 174 -9.30 2.28 -9.30
N THR A 175 -8.97 3.49 -9.72
CA THR A 175 -9.42 4.04 -11.02
C THR A 175 -8.86 3.25 -12.20
N LEU A 176 -7.63 2.75 -12.11
CA LEU A 176 -7.00 1.96 -13.17
C LEU A 176 -7.55 0.54 -13.27
N LEU A 177 -7.87 -0.10 -12.14
CA LEU A 177 -8.36 -1.48 -12.09
C LEU A 177 -9.88 -1.59 -12.25
N ASP A 178 -10.62 -0.57 -11.81
CA ASP A 178 -12.08 -0.50 -11.91
C ASP A 178 -12.55 0.96 -12.19
N PRO A 179 -12.33 1.46 -13.42
CA PRO A 179 -12.73 2.82 -13.77
C PRO A 179 -14.25 3.01 -13.70
N SER A 180 -15.02 1.98 -14.07
CA SER A 180 -16.48 2.02 -14.10
C SER A 180 -17.10 2.28 -12.73
N ALA A 181 -16.52 1.73 -11.66
CA ALA A 181 -16.99 1.95 -10.30
C ALA A 181 -16.68 3.35 -9.75
N THR A 182 -15.74 4.08 -10.35
CA THR A 182 -15.25 5.37 -9.82
C THR A 182 -15.67 6.59 -10.67
N LEU A 183 -16.17 6.37 -11.89
CA LEU A 183 -16.64 7.43 -12.77
C LEU A 183 -17.95 8.06 -12.25
N LEU A 184 -17.86 9.35 -11.90
CA LEU A 184 -19.01 10.20 -11.65
C LEU A 184 -19.97 10.14 -12.85
N PRO A 185 -21.31 10.17 -12.63
CA PRO A 185 -22.29 10.09 -13.72
C PRO A 185 -22.05 11.08 -14.87
N ILE A 186 -21.62 12.30 -14.56
CA ILE A 186 -21.30 13.35 -15.55
C ILE A 186 -20.11 13.00 -16.46
N ASN A 187 -19.23 12.09 -16.03
CA ASN A 187 -18.04 11.67 -16.77
C ASN A 187 -18.24 10.32 -17.48
N ARG A 188 -19.45 9.74 -17.43
CA ARG A 188 -19.72 8.46 -18.10
C ARG A 188 -19.87 8.68 -19.60
N PRO A 189 -19.15 7.94 -20.46
CA PRO A 189 -19.30 8.06 -21.89
C PRO A 189 -20.73 7.63 -22.29
N ILE A 190 -21.39 8.48 -23.08
CA ILE A 190 -22.67 8.14 -23.71
C ILE A 190 -22.45 7.97 -25.21
N ARG A 191 -23.04 6.93 -25.79
CA ARG A 191 -23.09 6.76 -27.25
C ARG A 191 -24.45 7.27 -27.73
N ALA A 192 -24.47 8.43 -28.35
CA ALA A 192 -25.65 8.90 -29.06
C ALA A 192 -25.80 8.09 -30.35
N VAL A 193 -26.98 7.50 -30.55
CA VAL A 193 -27.35 6.76 -31.75
C VAL A 193 -28.57 7.41 -32.38
N THR A 194 -28.69 7.34 -33.70
CA THR A 194 -29.93 7.76 -34.35
C THR A 194 -31.02 6.72 -34.09
N ARG A 195 -32.29 7.04 -34.36
CA ARG A 195 -33.39 6.08 -34.19
C ARG A 195 -33.17 4.78 -35.00
N ASP A 196 -32.40 4.88 -36.08
CA ASP A 196 -32.12 3.79 -37.02
C ASP A 196 -30.76 3.11 -36.75
N GLY A 197 -29.97 3.57 -35.76
CA GLY A 197 -28.65 3.01 -35.39
C GLY A 197 -27.53 4.04 -35.28
#